data_AF-A0A932WNX4-F1
#
_entry.id   AF-A0A932WNX4-F1
#
_cell.length_a   1.000
_cell.length_b   1.000
_cell.length_c   1.000
_cell.angle_alpha   90.00
_cell.angle_beta   90.00
_cell.angle_gamma   90.00
#
_symmetry.space_group_name_H-M   'P 1'
#
loop_
_entity.id
_entity.type
_entity.pdbx_description
1 polymer ?
#
loop_
_entity_poly.entity_id
_entity_poly.type
_entity_poly.pdbx_seq_one_letter_code
_entity_poly.pdbx_strand_id
1 'polypeptide(L)'
;MESPLAERERYHSLGTAAPEFFGLVLPLTVIGALLMGAALFALSKAGHYYVLVVPLLAAGVVAAILGWGIDFGRCRNRVIAGVSGEKDPPNQWSNGIIFSIEAIGICAFICGVGQVLARRVFCEESDCWAKRYVWSLSAGKGPEIARALESGRLAECLVDVFVVPADTGAPHCEMRLEICSDARNAKGCCAFLSLTEESGGAKTKRRFSILGSENVLWQVALTADELRLFRERFLPAGAA
;
A
#
# COMPACT_ATOMS: atom_id res chain seq x y z
N MET A 1 31.93 -47.41 -35.56
CA MET A 1 30.52 -46.95 -35.60
C MET A 1 30.41 -45.84 -34.58
N GLU A 2 30.70 -44.60 -35.01
CA GLU A 2 30.69 -43.44 -34.12
C GLU A 2 29.24 -43.09 -33.75
N SER A 3 28.99 -42.88 -32.46
CA SER A 3 27.65 -42.57 -31.96
C SER A 3 27.23 -41.17 -32.45
N PRO A 4 26.06 -41.02 -33.10
CA PRO A 4 25.55 -39.72 -33.58
C PRO A 4 25.19 -38.73 -32.45
N LEU A 5 25.52 -39.07 -31.20
CA LEU A 5 25.39 -38.19 -30.03
C LEU A 5 26.69 -37.46 -29.68
N ALA A 6 27.84 -37.82 -30.26
CA ALA A 6 29.13 -37.21 -29.95
C ALA A 6 29.31 -35.81 -30.55
N GLU A 7 28.55 -35.48 -31.60
CA GLU A 7 28.62 -34.21 -32.33
C GLU A 7 27.58 -33.17 -31.87
N ARG A 8 26.75 -33.51 -30.86
CA ARG A 8 25.86 -32.52 -30.26
C ARG A 8 26.67 -31.56 -29.42
N GLU A 9 26.67 -30.28 -29.81
CA GLU A 9 27.22 -29.17 -29.01
C GLU A 9 26.78 -29.32 -27.55
N ARG A 10 27.73 -29.70 -26.70
CA ARG A 10 27.49 -29.73 -25.26
C ARG A 10 27.41 -28.28 -24.81
N TYR A 11 26.19 -27.82 -24.55
CA TYR A 11 25.98 -26.59 -23.81
C TYR A 11 26.75 -26.70 -22.49
N HIS A 12 27.81 -25.90 -22.34
CA HIS A 12 28.47 -25.73 -21.05
C HIS A 12 27.40 -25.25 -20.05
N SER A 13 27.01 -26.17 -19.16
CA SER A 13 25.85 -26.04 -18.27
C SER A 13 26.09 -25.08 -17.10
N LEU A 14 27.25 -24.45 -17.06
CA LEU A 14 27.56 -23.30 -16.23
C LEU A 14 27.93 -22.16 -17.18
N GLY A 15 26.91 -21.44 -17.61
CA GLY A 15 27.12 -20.05 -17.96
C GLY A 15 27.64 -19.36 -16.71
N THR A 16 28.95 -19.14 -16.65
CA THR A 16 29.57 -17.99 -15.98
C THR A 16 29.04 -16.72 -16.64
N ALA A 17 27.71 -16.53 -16.65
CA ALA A 17 27.10 -15.24 -16.87
C ALA A 17 27.64 -14.37 -15.74
N ALA A 18 28.49 -13.44 -16.15
CA ALA A 18 29.61 -13.00 -15.36
C ALA A 18 29.17 -12.40 -14.02
N PRO A 19 29.91 -12.63 -12.92
CA PRO A 19 29.78 -11.80 -11.72
C PRO A 19 29.90 -10.30 -12.05
N GLU A 20 30.52 -9.95 -13.18
CA GLU A 20 30.57 -8.60 -13.74
C GLU A 20 29.20 -8.05 -14.14
N PHE A 21 28.28 -8.88 -14.68
CA PHE A 21 26.93 -8.44 -15.03
C PHE A 21 26.11 -8.13 -13.78
N PHE A 22 26.13 -9.03 -12.79
CA PHE A 22 25.49 -8.76 -11.49
C PHE A 22 26.16 -7.58 -10.76
N GLY A 23 27.48 -7.47 -10.86
CA GLY A 23 28.28 -6.39 -10.28
C GLY A 23 27.99 -5.03 -10.89
N LEU A 24 27.50 -4.95 -12.13
CA LEU A 24 27.12 -3.69 -12.78
C LEU A 24 25.62 -3.39 -12.61
N VAL A 25 24.75 -4.39 -12.86
CA VAL A 25 23.29 -4.21 -12.89
C VAL A 25 22.71 -3.97 -11.50
N LEU A 26 23.20 -4.69 -10.47
CA LEU A 26 22.71 -4.52 -9.10
C LEU A 26 22.97 -3.10 -8.56
N PRO A 27 24.19 -2.53 -8.61
CA PRO A 27 24.38 -1.15 -8.14
C PRO A 27 23.64 -0.13 -9.01
N LEU A 28 23.54 -0.30 -10.33
CA LEU A 28 22.77 0.61 -11.19
C LEU A 28 21.28 0.62 -10.83
N THR A 29 20.69 -0.55 -10.56
CA THR A 29 19.30 -0.66 -10.12
C THR A 29 19.10 -0.07 -8.72
N VAL A 30 20.03 -0.29 -7.79
CA VAL A 30 19.99 0.32 -6.45
C VAL A 30 20.13 1.84 -6.53
N ILE A 31 21.08 2.36 -7.31
CA ILE A 31 21.27 3.80 -7.52
C ILE A 31 20.02 4.40 -8.17
N GLY A 32 19.46 3.75 -9.19
CA GLY A 32 18.23 4.19 -9.85
C GLY A 32 17.05 4.26 -8.88
N ALA A 33 16.88 3.25 -8.02
CA ALA A 33 15.85 3.24 -6.99
C ALA A 33 16.06 4.36 -5.95
N LEU A 34 17.29 4.60 -5.50
CA LEU A 34 17.62 5.67 -4.56
C LEU A 34 17.36 7.06 -5.14
N LEU A 35 17.81 7.31 -6.38
CA LEU A 35 17.56 8.57 -7.08
C LEU A 35 16.06 8.82 -7.28
N MET A 36 15.31 7.77 -7.65
CA MET A 36 13.86 7.85 -7.79
C MET A 36 13.19 8.16 -6.44
N GLY A 37 13.61 7.51 -5.36
CA GLY A 37 13.12 7.77 -4.01
C GLY A 37 13.40 9.20 -3.54
N ALA A 38 14.61 9.72 -3.81
CA ALA A 38 14.98 11.09 -3.50
C ALA A 38 14.15 12.11 -4.31
N ALA A 39 13.94 11.86 -5.60
CA ALA A 39 13.11 12.71 -6.45
C ALA A 39 11.64 12.70 -6.00
N LEU A 40 11.10 11.53 -5.63
CA LEU A 40 9.77 11.39 -5.05
C LEU A 40 9.60 12.19 -3.76
N PHE A 41 10.58 12.12 -2.88
CA PHE A 41 10.58 12.86 -1.62
C PHE A 41 10.66 14.38 -1.86
N ALA A 42 11.48 14.83 -2.81
CA ALA A 42 11.54 16.24 -3.18
C ALA A 42 10.20 16.73 -3.77
N LEU A 43 9.55 15.94 -4.62
CA LEU A 43 8.25 16.26 -5.20
C LEU A 43 7.13 16.29 -4.15
N SER A 44 7.15 15.37 -3.17
CA SER A 44 6.16 15.38 -2.09
C SER A 44 6.31 16.63 -1.21
N LYS A 45 7.54 17.06 -0.92
CA LYS A 45 7.81 18.35 -0.25
C LYS A 45 7.34 19.56 -1.06
N ALA A 46 7.27 19.45 -2.38
CA ALA A 46 6.71 20.47 -3.26
C ALA A 46 5.17 20.40 -3.39
N GLY A 47 4.49 19.52 -2.65
CA GLY A 47 3.02 19.36 -2.68
C GLY A 47 2.49 18.52 -3.85
N HIS A 48 3.38 17.87 -4.61
CA HIS A 48 3.00 17.03 -5.74
C HIS A 48 2.94 15.54 -5.35
N TYR A 49 1.72 15.01 -5.25
CA TYR A 49 1.47 13.61 -4.86
C TYR A 49 1.23 12.74 -6.10
N TYR A 50 2.30 12.29 -6.75
CA TYR A 50 2.22 11.40 -7.92
C TYR A 50 2.27 9.92 -7.54
N VAL A 51 1.32 9.49 -6.71
CA VAL A 51 1.28 8.13 -6.14
C VAL A 51 1.25 7.04 -7.21
N LEU A 52 0.66 7.29 -8.38
CA LEU A 52 0.58 6.30 -9.48
C LEU A 52 1.57 6.55 -10.61
N VAL A 53 1.81 7.82 -10.97
CA VAL A 53 2.61 8.15 -12.16
C VAL A 53 4.08 7.81 -11.96
N VAL A 54 4.63 8.07 -10.77
CA VAL A 54 6.06 7.87 -10.55
C VAL A 54 6.45 6.39 -10.45
N PRO A 55 5.70 5.50 -9.77
CA PRO A 55 5.97 4.07 -9.83
C PRO A 55 5.87 3.49 -11.24
N LEU A 56 4.94 3.99 -12.06
CA LEU A 56 4.82 3.60 -13.47
C LEU A 56 6.06 4.02 -14.28
N LEU A 57 6.53 5.24 -14.10
CA LEU A 57 7.75 5.72 -14.76
C LEU A 57 8.99 4.95 -14.28
N ALA A 58 9.10 4.68 -12.98
CA ALA A 58 10.18 3.89 -12.40
C ALA A 58 10.18 2.46 -12.93
N ALA A 59 9.01 1.81 -12.97
CA ALA A 59 8.84 0.49 -13.55
C ALA A 59 9.24 0.47 -15.03
N GLY A 60 8.87 1.50 -15.79
CA GLY A 60 9.26 1.66 -17.20
C GLY A 60 10.78 1.75 -17.39
N VAL A 61 11.47 2.53 -16.56
CA VAL A 61 12.94 2.65 -16.61
C VAL A 61 13.62 1.34 -16.23
N VAL A 62 13.15 0.67 -15.17
CA VAL A 62 13.69 -0.64 -14.76
C VAL A 62 13.45 -1.69 -15.85
N ALA A 63 12.26 -1.72 -16.45
CA ALA A 63 11.94 -2.62 -17.56
C ALA A 63 12.82 -2.35 -18.79
N ALA A 64 13.09 -1.09 -19.11
CA ALA A 64 13.98 -0.73 -20.22
C ALA A 64 15.44 -1.18 -19.97
N ILE A 65 15.97 -0.95 -18.75
CA ILE A 65 17.33 -1.38 -18.39
C ILE A 65 17.45 -2.91 -18.41
N LEU A 66 16.44 -3.62 -17.90
CA LEU A 66 16.39 -5.08 -17.92
C LEU A 66 16.26 -5.61 -19.34
N GLY A 67 15.39 -5.02 -20.17
CA GLY A 67 15.25 -5.37 -21.59
C GLY A 67 16.56 -5.19 -22.33
N TRP A 68 17.26 -4.08 -22.09
CA TRP A 68 18.57 -3.84 -22.71
C TRP A 68 19.63 -4.84 -22.22
N GLY A 69 19.60 -5.21 -20.93
CA GLY A 69 20.45 -6.26 -20.38
C GLY A 69 20.18 -7.65 -20.97
N ILE A 70 18.93 -7.95 -21.34
CA ILE A 70 18.54 -9.18 -22.05
C ILE A 70 19.01 -9.16 -23.51
N ASP A 71 18.93 -8.00 -24.18
CA ASP A 71 19.45 -7.84 -25.54
C ASP A 71 20.98 -8.01 -25.57
N PHE A 72 21.67 -7.58 -24.51
CA PHE A 72 23.13 -7.74 -24.36
C PHE A 72 23.57 -9.09 -23.76
N GLY A 73 22.66 -9.87 -23.14
CA GLY A 73 23.02 -11.02 -22.31
C GLY A 73 22.12 -12.25 -22.51
N ARG A 74 22.74 -13.41 -22.77
CA ARG A 74 22.10 -14.75 -22.88
C ARG A 74 21.49 -15.26 -21.57
N CYS A 75 20.67 -14.48 -20.87
CA CYS A 75 20.03 -14.88 -19.63
C CYS A 75 18.87 -15.86 -19.90
N ARG A 76 19.20 -17.17 -19.91
CA ARG A 76 18.22 -18.27 -19.85
C ARG A 76 17.79 -18.48 -18.39
N ASN A 77 16.57 -18.09 -18.03
CA ASN A 77 16.00 -18.44 -16.72
C ASN A 77 15.68 -19.95 -16.67
N ARG A 78 16.49 -20.71 -15.92
CA ARG A 78 16.39 -22.18 -15.80
C ARG A 78 15.10 -22.65 -15.14
N VAL A 79 14.51 -21.84 -14.27
CA VAL A 79 13.28 -22.21 -13.55
C VAL A 79 12.11 -22.30 -14.53
N ILE A 80 12.02 -21.34 -15.45
CA ILE A 80 10.98 -21.31 -16.48
C ILE A 80 11.14 -22.49 -17.44
N ALA A 81 12.37 -22.76 -17.91
CA ALA A 81 12.65 -23.91 -18.77
C ALA A 81 12.39 -25.27 -18.08
N GLY A 82 12.61 -25.35 -16.77
CA GLY A 82 12.30 -26.54 -15.97
C GLY A 82 10.80 -26.76 -15.76
N VAL A 83 10.01 -25.70 -15.66
CA VAL A 83 8.55 -25.77 -15.44
C VAL A 83 7.78 -25.93 -16.74
N SER A 84 8.22 -25.30 -17.85
CA SER A 84 7.53 -25.40 -19.15
C SER A 84 7.81 -26.71 -19.89
N GLY A 85 8.81 -27.50 -19.48
CA GLY A 85 9.20 -28.75 -20.14
C GLY A 85 9.70 -28.55 -21.58
N GLU A 86 9.92 -27.31 -21.97
CA GLU A 86 10.17 -26.91 -23.35
C GLU A 86 11.65 -27.08 -23.67
N LYS A 87 11.96 -27.94 -24.64
CA LYS A 87 13.32 -28.24 -25.07
C LYS A 87 13.94 -27.13 -25.91
N ASP A 88 13.12 -26.25 -26.45
CA ASP A 88 13.57 -25.16 -27.31
C ASP A 88 14.16 -24.01 -26.48
N PRO A 89 15.14 -23.26 -27.04
CA PRO A 89 15.64 -22.06 -26.38
C PRO A 89 14.46 -21.13 -26.04
N PRO A 90 14.36 -20.65 -24.77
CA PRO A 90 13.33 -19.69 -24.42
C PRO A 90 13.51 -18.46 -25.30
N ASN A 91 12.42 -18.09 -25.98
CA ASN A 91 12.36 -16.91 -26.82
C ASN A 91 12.73 -15.68 -25.98
N GLN A 92 13.63 -14.82 -26.48
CA GLN A 92 13.99 -13.58 -25.79
C GLN A 92 12.76 -12.73 -25.48
N TRP A 93 11.77 -12.74 -26.38
CA TRP A 93 10.49 -12.07 -26.17
C TRP A 93 9.72 -12.61 -24.97
N SER A 94 9.68 -13.94 -24.76
CA SER A 94 8.93 -14.50 -23.63
C SER A 94 9.57 -14.16 -22.30
N ASN A 95 10.91 -14.16 -22.23
CA ASN A 95 11.62 -13.70 -21.04
C ASN A 95 11.36 -12.22 -20.76
N GLY A 96 11.46 -11.35 -21.78
CA GLY A 96 11.17 -9.91 -21.62
C GLY A 96 9.74 -9.64 -21.13
N ILE A 97 8.75 -10.38 -21.64
CA ILE A 97 7.36 -10.29 -21.20
C ILE A 97 7.22 -10.72 -19.74
N ILE A 98 7.78 -11.87 -19.35
CA ILE A 98 7.67 -12.37 -17.97
C ILE A 98 8.35 -11.42 -16.99
N PHE A 99 9.55 -10.95 -17.29
CA PHE A 99 10.24 -9.96 -16.44
C PHE A 99 9.45 -8.66 -16.29
N SER A 100 8.83 -8.18 -17.37
CA SER A 100 7.97 -6.98 -17.32
C SER A 100 6.77 -7.20 -16.41
N ILE A 101 6.12 -8.37 -16.49
CA ILE A 101 4.99 -8.74 -15.62
C ILE A 101 5.44 -8.79 -14.16
N GLU A 102 6.58 -9.43 -13.85
CA GLU A 102 7.11 -9.51 -12.49
C GLU A 102 7.45 -8.13 -11.92
N ALA A 103 8.12 -7.28 -12.71
CA ALA A 103 8.48 -5.92 -12.31
C ALA A 103 7.25 -5.05 -12.03
N ILE A 104 6.24 -5.10 -12.91
CA ILE A 104 4.97 -4.40 -12.72
C ILE A 104 4.26 -4.94 -11.47
N GLY A 105 4.21 -6.26 -11.29
CA GLY A 105 3.59 -6.90 -10.14
C GLY A 105 4.22 -6.48 -8.81
N ILE A 106 5.55 -6.47 -8.73
CA ILE A 106 6.29 -6.00 -7.54
C ILE A 106 6.03 -4.52 -7.28
N CYS A 107 6.08 -3.67 -8.32
CA CYS A 107 5.81 -2.24 -8.18
C CYS A 107 4.37 -1.99 -7.69
N ALA A 108 3.38 -2.66 -8.29
CA ALA A 108 1.98 -2.55 -7.89
C ALA A 108 1.77 -3.02 -6.44
N PHE A 109 2.44 -4.11 -6.03
CA PHE A 109 2.40 -4.60 -4.66
C PHE A 109 2.98 -3.58 -3.67
N ILE A 110 4.17 -3.05 -3.93
CA ILE A 110 4.82 -2.04 -3.08
C ILE A 110 3.96 -0.77 -2.99
N CYS A 111 3.42 -0.31 -4.11
CA CYS A 111 2.54 0.87 -4.13
C CYS A 111 1.25 0.62 -3.36
N GLY A 112 0.66 -0.58 -3.49
CA GLY A 112 -0.52 -0.98 -2.72
C GLY A 112 -0.24 -0.99 -1.21
N VAL A 113 0.88 -1.57 -0.79
CA VAL A 113 1.32 -1.55 0.61
C VAL A 113 1.58 -0.10 1.07
N GLY A 114 2.30 0.69 0.29
CA GLY A 114 2.58 2.09 0.56
C GLY A 114 1.30 2.91 0.72
N GLN A 115 0.30 2.70 -0.14
CA GLN A 115 -1.00 3.36 -0.05
C GLN A 115 -1.78 2.93 1.19
N VAL A 116 -1.73 1.65 1.57
CA VAL A 116 -2.35 1.16 2.82
C VAL A 116 -1.68 1.78 4.05
N LEU A 117 -0.36 1.93 4.03
CA LEU A 117 0.41 2.56 5.11
C LEU A 117 0.17 4.08 5.16
N ALA A 118 0.13 4.74 4.00
CA ALA A 118 -0.10 6.18 3.86
C ALA A 118 -1.52 6.62 4.25
N ARG A 119 -2.44 5.67 4.51
CA ARG A 119 -3.77 6.00 5.06
C ARG A 119 -3.72 6.54 6.49
N ARG A 120 -2.59 6.47 7.19
CA ARG A 120 -2.43 7.08 8.51
C ARG A 120 -2.05 8.54 8.32
N VAL A 121 -2.69 9.44 9.05
CA VAL A 121 -2.28 10.84 9.06
C VAL A 121 -0.90 10.98 9.71
N PHE A 122 -0.01 11.74 9.07
CA PHE A 122 1.28 12.15 9.62
C PHE A 122 1.13 13.54 10.24
N CYS A 123 1.54 13.68 11.50
CA CYS A 123 1.55 14.97 12.18
C CYS A 123 2.90 15.65 11.97
N GLU A 124 2.95 16.72 11.17
CA GLU A 124 4.19 17.43 10.87
C GLU A 124 4.79 18.12 12.10
N GLU A 125 3.97 18.59 13.04
CA GLU A 125 4.45 19.29 14.25
C GLU A 125 5.26 18.38 15.18
N SER A 126 4.90 17.09 15.24
CA SER A 126 5.51 16.11 16.15
C SER A 126 6.36 15.07 15.43
N ASP A 127 6.52 15.19 14.10
CA ASP A 127 7.26 14.26 13.25
C ASP A 127 6.90 12.78 13.49
N CYS A 128 5.61 12.51 13.72
CA CYS A 128 5.15 11.17 14.08
C CYS A 128 3.84 10.80 13.37
N TRP A 129 3.66 9.51 13.08
CA TRP A 129 2.41 8.98 12.57
C TRP A 129 1.35 8.94 13.69
N ALA A 130 0.11 9.33 13.35
CA ALA A 130 -1.01 9.28 14.28
C ALA A 130 -1.32 7.83 14.71
N LYS A 131 -1.66 7.67 16.00
CA LYS A 131 -2.24 6.44 16.53
C LYS A 131 -3.68 6.33 16.02
N ARG A 132 -4.05 5.18 15.46
CA ARG A 132 -5.38 4.90 14.95
C ARG A 132 -6.17 4.07 15.94
N TYR A 133 -7.38 4.54 16.25
CA TYR A 133 -8.38 3.83 17.03
C TYR A 133 -9.60 3.58 16.15
N VAL A 134 -10.18 2.38 16.25
CA VAL A 134 -11.29 1.95 15.41
C VAL A 134 -12.36 1.35 16.30
N TRP A 135 -13.60 1.80 16.12
CA TRP A 135 -14.77 1.25 16.80
C TRP A 135 -15.86 0.93 15.78
N SER A 136 -16.57 -0.18 16.00
CA SER A 136 -17.77 -0.52 15.25
C SER A 136 -18.99 0.01 16.01
N LEU A 137 -19.83 0.79 15.36
CA LEU A 137 -21.06 1.38 15.88
C LEU A 137 -22.27 0.73 15.21
N SER A 138 -23.46 0.86 15.79
CA SER A 138 -24.68 0.44 15.10
C SER A 138 -24.88 1.19 13.77
N ALA A 139 -25.50 0.52 12.80
CA ALA A 139 -25.84 1.14 11.52
C ALA A 139 -26.68 2.41 11.70
N GLY A 140 -26.49 3.39 10.82
CA GLY A 140 -27.15 4.70 10.87
C GLY A 140 -26.52 5.71 11.83
N LYS A 141 -25.61 5.29 12.74
CA LYS A 141 -24.96 6.21 13.68
C LYS A 141 -23.91 7.12 13.02
N GLY A 142 -23.31 6.70 11.90
CA GLY A 142 -22.37 7.55 11.16
C GLY A 142 -22.97 8.90 10.76
N PRO A 143 -24.09 8.91 10.01
CA PRO A 143 -24.75 10.16 9.60
C PRO A 143 -25.26 11.00 10.77
N GLU A 144 -25.65 10.37 11.88
CA GLU A 144 -26.07 11.07 13.10
C GLU A 144 -24.91 11.82 13.74
N ILE A 145 -23.76 11.16 13.91
CA ILE A 145 -22.53 11.76 14.44
C ILE A 145 -22.04 12.89 13.53
N ALA A 146 -22.08 12.69 12.20
CA ALA A 146 -21.67 13.72 11.24
C ALA A 146 -22.52 14.99 11.39
N ARG A 147 -23.86 14.87 11.47
CA ARG A 147 -24.76 16.01 11.71
C ARG A 147 -24.57 16.64 13.10
N ALA A 148 -24.28 15.83 14.11
CA ALA A 148 -24.01 16.32 15.46
C ALA A 148 -22.71 17.15 15.51
N LEU A 149 -21.69 16.71 14.76
CA LEU A 149 -20.43 17.45 14.58
C LEU A 149 -20.68 18.80 13.90
N GLU A 150 -21.38 18.81 12.75
CA GLU A 150 -21.72 20.04 12.02
C GLU A 150 -22.55 21.03 12.84
N SER A 151 -23.42 20.53 13.72
CA SER A 151 -24.28 21.36 14.57
C SER A 151 -23.69 21.71 15.94
N GLY A 152 -22.46 21.27 16.26
CA GLY A 152 -21.82 21.51 17.56
C GLY A 152 -22.50 20.79 18.74
N ARG A 153 -23.33 19.76 18.47
CA ARG A 153 -24.06 18.95 19.48
C ARG A 153 -23.46 17.57 19.66
N LEU A 154 -22.16 17.43 19.41
CA LEU A 154 -21.47 16.15 19.50
C LEU A 154 -21.57 15.53 20.90
N ALA A 155 -21.49 16.34 21.96
CA ALA A 155 -21.58 15.86 23.35
C ALA A 155 -22.89 15.11 23.63
N GLU A 156 -24.03 15.62 23.14
CA GLU A 156 -25.34 14.99 23.30
C GLU A 156 -25.41 13.67 22.53
N CYS A 157 -24.93 13.66 21.28
CA CYS A 157 -24.96 12.47 20.42
C CYS A 157 -24.10 11.33 20.97
N LEU A 158 -22.90 11.62 21.49
CA LEU A 158 -21.95 10.59 21.96
C LEU A 158 -22.44 9.81 23.20
N VAL A 159 -23.39 10.34 23.96
CA VAL A 159 -24.01 9.62 25.09
C VAL A 159 -24.73 8.36 24.61
N ASP A 160 -25.43 8.47 23.48
CA ASP A 160 -26.25 7.39 22.89
C ASP A 160 -25.49 6.50 21.89
N VAL A 161 -24.17 6.72 21.77
CA VAL A 161 -23.32 5.89 20.91
C VAL A 161 -22.88 4.64 21.68
N PHE A 162 -23.28 3.48 21.15
CA PHE A 162 -22.91 2.16 21.65
C PHE A 162 -21.90 1.50 20.71
N VAL A 163 -20.81 0.99 21.29
CA VAL A 163 -19.83 0.19 20.56
C VAL A 163 -20.34 -1.24 20.44
N VAL A 164 -20.45 -1.73 19.21
CA VAL A 164 -20.89 -3.09 18.88
C VAL A 164 -19.65 -3.95 18.62
N PRO A 165 -19.64 -5.25 18.98
CA PRO A 165 -18.55 -6.15 18.61
C PRO A 165 -18.41 -6.24 17.08
N ALA A 166 -17.18 -6.14 16.58
CA ALA A 166 -16.88 -6.12 15.15
C ALA A 166 -17.29 -7.40 14.39
N ASP A 167 -17.47 -8.53 15.07
CA ASP A 167 -17.67 -9.85 14.45
C ASP A 167 -19.14 -10.29 14.35
N THR A 168 -20.09 -9.35 14.45
CA THR A 168 -21.52 -9.70 14.41
C THR A 168 -22.03 -9.99 12.99
N GLY A 169 -21.26 -9.64 11.94
CA GLY A 169 -21.68 -9.75 10.55
C GLY A 169 -22.87 -8.85 10.18
N ALA A 170 -23.34 -8.03 11.12
CA ALA A 170 -24.42 -7.06 10.93
C ALA A 170 -23.89 -5.79 10.24
N PRO A 171 -24.75 -5.07 9.50
CA PRO A 171 -24.43 -3.72 9.06
C PRO A 171 -23.99 -2.87 10.26
N HIS A 172 -22.88 -2.17 10.09
CA HIS A 172 -22.29 -1.35 11.14
C HIS A 172 -21.63 -0.11 10.54
N CYS A 173 -21.44 0.90 11.36
CA CYS A 173 -20.64 2.06 11.02
C CYS A 173 -19.25 1.91 11.67
N GLU A 174 -18.20 1.95 10.88
CA GLU A 174 -16.83 2.00 11.37
C GLU A 174 -16.43 3.46 11.65
N MET A 175 -16.16 3.76 12.91
CA MET A 175 -15.62 5.03 13.37
C MET A 175 -14.12 4.91 13.58
N ARG A 176 -13.35 5.70 12.82
CA ARG A 176 -11.90 5.78 12.92
C ARG A 176 -11.50 7.13 13.51
N LEU A 177 -10.72 7.10 14.59
CA LEU A 177 -10.11 8.29 15.17
C LEU A 177 -8.60 8.16 15.09
N GLU A 178 -7.96 9.12 14.43
CA GLU A 178 -6.51 9.21 14.31
C GLU A 178 -6.01 10.39 15.15
N ILE A 179 -5.16 10.11 16.13
CA ILE A 179 -4.68 11.11 17.10
C ILE A 179 -3.16 11.12 17.06
N CYS A 180 -2.56 12.31 16.98
CA CYS A 180 -1.13 12.45 17.18
C CYS A 180 -0.67 11.88 18.54
N SER A 181 0.44 11.14 18.56
CA SER A 181 0.98 10.54 19.79
C SER A 181 1.36 11.60 20.85
N ASP A 182 1.80 12.78 20.41
CA ASP A 182 2.25 13.88 21.28
C ASP A 182 1.18 14.95 21.53
N ALA A 183 -0.09 14.63 21.24
CA ALA A 183 -1.21 15.56 21.36
C ALA A 183 -1.47 16.09 22.78
N ARG A 184 -0.74 15.64 23.82
CA ARG A 184 -0.80 16.25 25.15
C ARG A 184 0.00 17.56 25.25
N ASN A 185 1.09 17.66 24.48
CA ASN A 185 2.10 18.71 24.67
C ASN A 185 2.11 19.74 23.53
N ALA A 186 1.64 19.36 22.34
CA ALA A 186 1.62 20.22 21.17
C ALA A 186 0.34 21.07 21.11
N LYS A 187 0.50 22.39 20.93
CA LYS A 187 -0.61 23.35 20.88
C LYS A 187 -1.45 23.26 19.59
N GLY A 188 -0.91 22.64 18.53
CA GLY A 188 -1.57 22.49 17.22
C GLY A 188 -1.90 21.03 16.85
N CYS A 189 -1.79 20.10 17.80
CA CYS A 189 -1.96 18.68 17.48
C CYS A 189 -3.36 18.34 16.97
N CYS A 190 -3.40 17.81 15.76
CA CYS A 190 -4.63 17.48 15.07
C CYS A 190 -5.09 16.05 15.45
N ALA A 191 -6.40 15.91 15.66
CA ALA A 191 -7.06 14.62 15.63
C ALA A 191 -8.04 14.60 14.45
N PHE A 192 -8.12 13.48 13.75
CA PHE A 192 -8.98 13.33 12.58
C PHE A 192 -10.00 12.22 12.82
N LEU A 193 -11.26 12.52 12.56
CA LEU A 193 -12.35 11.56 12.60
C LEU A 193 -12.72 11.14 11.18
N SER A 194 -12.94 9.86 10.97
CA SER A 194 -13.53 9.32 9.73
C SER A 194 -14.64 8.35 10.08
N LEU A 195 -15.73 8.40 9.32
CA LEU A 195 -16.90 7.54 9.50
C LEU A 195 -17.17 6.84 8.17
N THR A 196 -17.23 5.51 8.22
CA THR A 196 -17.54 4.67 7.07
C THR A 196 -18.72 3.77 7.44
N GLU A 197 -19.73 3.70 6.58
CA GLU A 197 -20.90 2.85 6.80
C GLU A 197 -20.83 1.63 5.88
N GLU A 198 -20.89 0.44 6.48
CA GLU A 198 -21.00 -0.81 5.74
C GLU A 198 -22.47 -1.15 5.53
N SER A 199 -22.94 -1.00 4.29
CA SER A 199 -24.28 -1.46 3.90
C SER A 199 -24.28 -2.98 3.97
N GLY A 200 -24.98 -3.55 4.94
CA GLY A 200 -25.07 -4.99 5.18
C GLY A 200 -25.85 -5.71 4.08
N GLY A 201 -25.27 -5.81 2.89
CA GLY A 201 -25.72 -6.71 1.84
C GLY A 201 -25.38 -8.14 2.25
N ALA A 202 -26.41 -8.94 2.51
CA ALA A 202 -26.30 -10.31 2.95
C ALA A 202 -25.33 -11.14 2.08
N LYS A 203 -24.20 -11.56 2.68
CA LYS A 203 -23.41 -12.76 2.32
C LYS A 203 -22.95 -12.91 0.86
N THR A 204 -22.82 -11.86 0.06
CA THR A 204 -22.09 -12.00 -1.21
C THR A 204 -20.58 -12.00 -0.91
N LYS A 205 -19.97 -13.18 -0.98
CA LYS A 205 -18.58 -13.51 -0.59
C LYS A 205 -17.57 -12.38 -0.84
N ARG A 206 -17.11 -11.80 0.27
CA ARG A 206 -15.94 -10.93 0.45
C ARG A 206 -14.67 -11.53 -0.20
N ARG A 207 -14.38 -11.18 -1.45
CA ARG A 207 -12.99 -11.21 -1.93
C ARG A 207 -12.52 -9.93 -2.62
N PHE A 208 -13.44 -9.06 -3.05
CA PHE A 208 -13.08 -7.81 -3.74
C PHE A 208 -14.06 -6.65 -3.46
N SER A 209 -14.63 -6.54 -2.25
CA SER A 209 -15.52 -5.42 -1.91
C SER A 209 -14.72 -4.15 -1.58
N ILE A 210 -14.04 -3.58 -2.58
CA ILE A 210 -13.60 -2.18 -2.55
C ILE A 210 -14.82 -1.24 -2.71
N LEU A 211 -15.97 -1.77 -3.14
CA LEU A 211 -17.17 -1.02 -3.54
C LEU A 211 -18.34 -1.03 -2.52
N GLY A 212 -18.20 -1.70 -1.36
CA GLY A 212 -19.33 -1.96 -0.45
C GLY A 212 -19.47 -1.01 0.74
N SER A 213 -18.57 -0.03 0.87
CA SER A 213 -18.54 0.89 2.01
C SER A 213 -18.77 2.33 1.55
N GLU A 214 -19.75 3.00 2.13
CA GLU A 214 -20.01 4.41 1.89
C GLU A 214 -19.26 5.25 2.92
N ASN A 215 -18.42 6.18 2.46
CA ASN A 215 -17.76 7.10 3.38
C ASN A 215 -18.74 8.21 3.74
N VAL A 216 -19.20 8.19 4.99
CA VAL A 216 -20.11 9.22 5.52
C VAL A 216 -19.33 10.49 5.82
N LEU A 217 -18.13 10.36 6.38
CA LEU A 217 -17.29 11.47 6.79
C LEU A 217 -15.82 11.15 6.49
N TRP A 218 -15.17 12.01 5.71
CA TRP A 218 -13.78 11.83 5.30
C TRP A 218 -12.86 12.76 6.09
N GLN A 219 -12.08 12.20 7.02
CA GLN A 219 -10.97 12.85 7.72
C GLN A 219 -11.23 14.31 8.16
N VAL A 220 -12.24 14.51 9.01
CA VAL A 220 -12.52 15.85 9.57
C VAL A 220 -11.65 16.08 10.79
N ALA A 221 -10.95 17.22 10.81
CA ALA A 221 -10.17 17.65 11.95
C ALA A 221 -11.10 18.00 13.13
N LEU A 222 -10.81 17.47 14.31
CA LEU A 222 -11.54 17.75 15.53
C LEU A 222 -10.92 18.94 16.28
N THR A 223 -11.78 19.75 16.89
CA THR A 223 -11.39 20.74 17.88
C THR A 223 -10.89 20.08 19.18
N ALA A 224 -10.20 20.85 20.03
CA ALA A 224 -9.70 20.35 21.30
C ALA A 224 -10.83 19.85 22.23
N ASP A 225 -11.98 20.53 22.25
CA ASP A 225 -13.14 20.13 23.04
C ASP A 225 -13.78 18.85 22.52
N GLU A 226 -13.95 18.71 21.20
CA GLU A 226 -14.48 17.49 20.59
C GLU A 226 -13.56 16.29 20.83
N LEU A 227 -12.24 16.48 20.69
CA LEU A 227 -11.26 15.45 21.02
C LEU A 227 -11.33 15.03 22.49
N ARG A 228 -11.55 15.98 23.41
CA ARG A 228 -11.73 15.69 24.83
C ARG A 228 -12.94 14.78 25.06
N LEU A 229 -14.08 15.06 24.41
CA LEU A 229 -15.28 14.22 24.50
C LEU A 229 -15.01 12.78 24.04
N PHE A 230 -14.30 12.60 22.92
CA PHE A 230 -13.90 11.26 22.45
C PHE A 230 -12.95 10.55 23.42
N ARG A 231 -12.00 11.27 24.01
CA ARG A 231 -11.07 10.72 25.01
C ARG A 231 -11.78 10.20 26.24
N GLU A 232 -12.68 11.00 26.79
CA GLU A 232 -13.45 10.64 27.99
C GLU A 232 -14.37 9.45 27.74
N ARG A 233 -14.93 9.34 26.53
CA ARG A 233 -15.91 8.31 26.20
C ARG A 233 -15.32 6.98 25.73
N PHE A 234 -14.31 7.00 24.87
CA PHE A 234 -13.88 5.81 24.13
C PHE A 234 -12.44 5.37 24.37
N LEU A 235 -11.58 6.27 24.85
CA LEU A 235 -10.17 5.94 25.05
C LEU A 235 -9.92 5.41 26.46
N PRO A 236 -9.11 4.35 26.63
CA PRO A 236 -8.76 3.87 27.96
C PRO A 236 -8.02 4.95 28.75
N ALA A 237 -8.25 5.01 30.06
CA ALA A 237 -7.49 5.88 30.94
C ALA A 237 -5.99 5.63 30.76
N GLY A 238 -5.24 6.65 30.32
CA GLY A 238 -3.80 6.54 30.04
C GLY A 238 -3.43 6.29 28.58
N ALA A 239 -4.40 6.10 27.67
CA ALA A 239 -4.15 6.08 26.23
C ALA A 239 -3.90 7.50 25.70
N ALA A 240 -2.72 8.02 25.98
CA ALA A 240 -2.10 9.09 25.22
C ALA A 240 -0.58 8.97 25.38
#